data_AF-A0A928FPM5-F1
#
_entry.id   AF-A0A928FPM5-F1
#
_cell.length_a   1.000
_cell.length_b   1.000
_cell.length_c   1.000
_cell.angle_alpha   90.00
_cell.angle_beta   90.00
_cell.angle_gamma   90.00
#
_symmetry.space_group_name_H-M   'P 1'
#
loop_
_entity.id
_entity.type
_entity.pdbx_description
1 polymer ?
#
loop_
_entity_poly.entity_id
_entity_poly.type
_entity_poly.pdbx_seq_one_letter_code
_entity_poly.pdbx_strand_id
1 'polypeptide(L)'
;MRSTSGMRALPDAFCNTKAELARAINDNKRGVIMDSKIKKYIEENKVCSDLIFRNWSEFVELLFECGGFVNEILWFEYVLIDKQKDSLGGGGYGDKENPEYMWAETMIYDKALGQKTLVEIKDHITSTIKSYAPHILVPCFFDINN
;
A
#
# COMPACT_ATOMS: atom_id res chain seq x y z
N MET A 1 28.65 -11.27 47.13
CA MET A 1 28.94 -10.33 46.03
C MET A 1 29.62 -11.08 44.89
N ARG A 2 28.85 -11.46 43.85
CA ARG A 2 29.36 -11.71 42.50
C ARG A 2 28.28 -11.23 41.54
N SER A 3 28.65 -10.22 40.76
CA SER A 3 27.88 -9.62 39.68
C SER A 3 28.11 -10.44 38.42
N THR A 4 27.04 -10.85 37.75
CA THR A 4 27.09 -11.31 36.35
C THR A 4 25.85 -10.87 35.60
N SER A 5 26.12 -10.07 34.57
CA SER A 5 25.47 -10.02 33.26
C SER A 5 24.00 -9.63 33.20
N GLY A 6 23.78 -8.45 32.61
CA GLY A 6 22.49 -8.04 32.10
C GLY A 6 22.09 -8.85 30.87
N MET A 7 20.79 -9.13 30.79
CA MET A 7 20.08 -9.31 29.54
C MET A 7 19.01 -8.22 29.51
N ARG A 8 19.21 -7.21 28.66
CA ARG A 8 18.09 -6.38 28.22
C ARG A 8 17.27 -7.26 27.30
N ALA A 9 16.03 -7.55 27.69
CA ALA A 9 15.04 -8.04 26.75
C ALA A 9 14.94 -7.00 25.62
N LEU A 10 15.16 -7.45 24.39
CA LEU A 10 14.79 -6.69 23.20
C LEU A 10 13.26 -6.49 23.26
N PRO A 11 12.73 -5.29 23.02
CA PRO A 11 11.30 -5.17 22.82
C PRO A 11 10.95 -5.89 21.51
N ASP A 12 9.99 -6.81 21.60
CA ASP A 12 9.31 -7.43 20.48
C ASP A 12 8.71 -6.35 19.56
N ALA A 13 9.50 -5.87 18.59
CA ALA A 13 9.03 -5.05 17.50
C ALA A 13 8.50 -5.96 16.39
N PHE A 14 7.52 -6.81 16.72
CA PHE A 14 6.76 -7.55 15.72
C PHE A 14 5.42 -6.83 15.50
N CYS A 15 5.33 -6.28 14.30
CA CYS A 15 4.10 -6.10 13.53
C CYS A 15 2.93 -5.42 14.26
N ASN A 16 2.81 -4.11 14.07
CA ASN A 16 1.49 -3.50 14.10
C ASN A 16 1.35 -2.32 13.13
N THR A 17 2.00 -2.41 11.96
CA THR A 17 1.81 -1.47 10.84
C THR A 17 0.33 -1.35 10.46
N LYS A 18 -0.46 -2.42 10.61
CA LYS A 18 -1.91 -2.42 10.37
C LYS A 18 -2.71 -1.62 11.41
N ALA A 19 -2.31 -1.66 12.68
CA ALA A 19 -2.91 -0.85 13.73
C ALA A 19 -2.45 0.60 13.66
N GLU A 20 -1.23 0.87 13.19
CA GLU A 20 -0.71 2.22 12.95
C GLU A 20 -1.35 2.85 11.72
N LEU A 21 -1.63 2.10 10.65
CA LEU A 21 -2.39 2.60 9.48
C LEU A 21 -3.85 2.89 9.86
N ALA A 22 -4.50 1.99 10.59
CA ALA A 22 -5.85 2.20 11.11
C ALA A 22 -5.92 3.37 12.12
N ARG A 23 -4.86 3.58 12.92
CA ARG A 23 -4.72 4.77 13.76
C ARG A 23 -4.37 6.02 12.97
N ALA A 24 -3.61 5.96 11.88
CA ALA A 24 -3.34 7.14 11.05
C ALA A 24 -4.59 7.62 10.29
N ILE A 25 -5.49 6.68 9.95
CA ILE A 25 -6.79 6.99 9.36
C ILE A 25 -7.76 7.60 10.40
N ASN A 26 -7.70 7.18 11.67
CA ASN A 26 -8.62 7.64 12.74
C ASN A 26 -8.08 8.80 13.61
N ASP A 27 -6.78 8.83 13.86
CA ASP A 27 -6.10 9.86 14.63
C ASP A 27 -5.43 10.84 13.66
N ASN A 28 -6.05 12.01 13.59
CA ASN A 28 -5.55 13.29 13.08
C ASN A 28 -4.18 13.75 13.70
N LYS A 29 -3.32 12.83 14.17
CA LYS A 29 -2.11 13.08 14.97
C LYS A 29 -0.87 13.49 14.18
N ARG A 30 -1.00 13.72 12.87
CA ARG A 30 -0.03 14.52 12.09
C ARG A 30 -0.60 15.79 11.47
N GLY A 31 -1.86 16.15 11.76
CA GLY A 31 -2.45 17.38 11.23
C GLY A 31 -2.59 17.42 9.71
N VAL A 32 -2.54 16.28 9.03
CA VAL A 32 -2.82 16.20 7.60
C VAL A 32 -4.34 16.20 7.45
N ILE A 33 -4.91 17.34 7.07
CA ILE A 33 -6.31 17.41 6.66
C ILE A 33 -6.39 16.65 5.33
N MET A 34 -6.66 15.34 5.41
CA MET A 34 -6.95 14.57 4.21
C MET A 34 -8.27 15.09 3.62
N ASP A 35 -8.20 15.56 2.39
CA ASP A 35 -9.31 16.17 1.65
C ASP A 35 -10.55 15.27 1.71
N SER A 36 -11.73 15.86 1.90
CA SER A 36 -12.98 15.11 2.03
C SER A 36 -13.31 14.32 0.75
N LYS A 37 -12.86 14.78 -0.42
CA LYS A 37 -12.96 14.04 -1.68
C LYS A 37 -12.11 12.77 -1.66
N ILE A 38 -10.86 12.88 -1.19
CA ILE A 38 -9.96 11.71 -1.05
C ILE A 38 -10.57 10.71 -0.08
N LYS A 39 -11.03 11.16 1.09
CA LYS A 39 -11.66 10.27 2.09
C LYS A 39 -12.85 9.52 1.52
N LYS A 40 -13.76 10.25 0.87
CA LYS A 40 -14.94 9.66 0.23
C LYS A 40 -14.54 8.64 -0.83
N TYR A 41 -13.57 8.98 -1.69
CA TYR A 41 -13.08 8.05 -2.71
C TYR A 41 -12.53 6.76 -2.09
N ILE A 42 -11.70 6.87 -1.05
CA ILE A 42 -11.13 5.73 -0.33
C ILE A 42 -12.22 4.84 0.24
N GLU A 43 -13.23 5.42 0.88
CA GLU A 43 -14.37 4.69 1.47
C GLU A 43 -15.18 3.93 0.41
N GLU A 44 -15.37 4.53 -0.75
CA GLU A 44 -16.20 3.98 -1.83
C GLU A 44 -15.46 2.96 -2.71
N ASN A 45 -14.14 3.06 -2.86
CA ASN A 45 -13.41 2.35 -3.93
C ASN A 45 -12.31 1.40 -3.45
N LYS A 46 -11.89 1.43 -2.17
CA LYS A 46 -10.86 0.50 -1.70
C LYS A 46 -11.39 -0.94 -1.68
N VAL A 47 -10.57 -1.88 -2.11
CA VAL A 47 -10.97 -3.29 -2.19
C VAL A 47 -10.69 -4.07 -0.90
N CYS A 48 -9.82 -3.55 -0.04
CA CYS A 48 -9.41 -4.20 1.21
C CYS A 48 -9.09 -3.17 2.31
N SER A 49 -8.41 -3.60 3.38
CA SER A 49 -7.99 -2.67 4.44
C SER A 49 -6.90 -1.70 3.99
N ASP A 50 -6.12 -2.07 2.98
CA ASP A 50 -5.04 -1.25 2.45
C ASP A 50 -5.52 -0.43 1.24
N LEU A 51 -4.74 0.59 0.86
CA LEU A 51 -5.07 1.53 -0.22
C LEU A 51 -4.79 0.91 -1.60
N ILE A 52 -5.49 -0.18 -1.88
CA ILE A 52 -5.52 -0.88 -3.15
C ILE A 52 -6.85 -0.54 -3.84
N PHE A 53 -6.75 -0.15 -5.12
CA PHE A 53 -7.88 0.25 -5.94
C PHE A 53 -7.82 -0.48 -7.27
N ARG A 54 -8.98 -0.91 -7.80
CA ARG A 54 -9.05 -1.45 -9.16
C ARG A 54 -8.64 -0.40 -10.20
N ASN A 55 -9.07 0.84 -9.99
CA ASN A 55 -8.70 1.99 -10.80
C ASN A 55 -7.69 2.87 -10.06
N TRP A 56 -6.45 2.39 -9.96
CA TRP A 56 -5.39 3.15 -9.27
C TRP A 56 -5.15 4.53 -9.89
N SER A 57 -5.36 4.70 -11.20
CA SER A 57 -5.07 5.96 -11.90
C SER A 57 -5.97 7.09 -11.47
N GLU A 58 -7.26 6.81 -11.28
CA GLU A 58 -8.23 7.81 -10.81
C GLU A 58 -7.91 8.27 -9.38
N PHE A 59 -7.50 7.35 -8.50
CA PHE A 59 -7.03 7.70 -7.17
C PHE A 59 -5.81 8.64 -7.20
N VAL A 60 -4.82 8.32 -8.04
CA VAL A 60 -3.61 9.14 -8.16
C VAL A 60 -3.92 10.53 -8.74
N GLU A 61 -4.80 10.62 -9.74
CA GLU A 61 -5.24 11.90 -10.28
C GLU A 61 -5.92 12.75 -9.20
N LEU A 62 -6.88 12.19 -8.47
CA LEU A 62 -7.56 12.86 -7.37
C LEU A 62 -6.60 13.31 -6.27
N LEU A 63 -5.62 12.47 -5.92
CA LEU A 63 -4.61 12.80 -4.91
C LEU A 63 -3.82 14.06 -5.31
N PHE A 64 -3.33 14.12 -6.54
CA PHE A 64 -2.59 15.28 -7.04
C PHE A 64 -3.47 16.53 -7.24
N GLU A 65 -4.73 16.37 -7.65
CA GLU A 65 -5.71 17.47 -7.73
C GLU A 65 -5.93 18.16 -6.38
N CYS A 66 -5.90 17.37 -5.29
CA CYS A 66 -6.04 17.84 -3.92
C CYS A 66 -4.74 18.37 -3.30
N GLY A 67 -3.64 18.44 -4.07
CA GLY A 67 -2.33 18.93 -3.62
C GLY A 67 -1.44 17.87 -2.98
N GLY A 68 -1.86 16.61 -2.98
CA GLY A 68 -1.12 15.51 -2.38
C GLY A 68 -0.10 14.88 -3.32
N PHE A 69 0.64 13.92 -2.78
CA PHE A 69 1.66 13.18 -3.53
C PHE A 69 1.78 11.73 -3.06
N VAL A 70 2.35 10.90 -3.94
CA VAL A 70 2.69 9.51 -3.62
C VAL A 70 4.12 9.46 -3.10
N ASN A 71 4.33 9.01 -1.85
CA ASN A 71 5.67 8.84 -1.31
C ASN A 71 6.22 7.42 -1.53
N GLU A 72 5.36 6.42 -1.37
CA GLU A 72 5.76 5.01 -1.38
C GLU A 72 4.68 4.12 -2.02
N ILE A 73 5.11 3.07 -2.71
CA ILE A 73 4.24 2.04 -3.32
C ILE A 73 4.75 0.66 -2.96
N LEU A 74 3.95 -0.11 -2.21
CA LEU A 74 4.12 -1.55 -2.09
C LEU A 74 3.30 -2.21 -3.18
N TRP A 75 3.85 -3.20 -3.87
CA TRP A 75 3.14 -3.85 -4.95
C TRP A 75 2.45 -5.13 -4.50
N PHE A 76 1.25 -5.32 -5.01
CA PHE A 76 0.48 -6.56 -4.90
C PHE A 76 0.34 -7.17 -6.29
N GLU A 77 0.22 -8.48 -6.36
CA GLU A 77 -0.19 -9.19 -7.58
C GLU A 77 -1.66 -9.59 -7.46
N TYR A 78 -2.46 -9.26 -8.48
CA TYR A 78 -3.81 -9.77 -8.60
C TYR A 78 -3.79 -11.13 -9.29
N VAL A 79 -3.99 -12.20 -8.53
CA VAL A 79 -3.77 -13.57 -8.97
C VAL A 79 -4.90 -14.49 -8.56
N LEU A 80 -5.13 -15.55 -9.33
CA LEU A 80 -5.99 -16.65 -8.91
C LEU A 80 -5.38 -17.36 -7.68
N ILE A 81 -6.22 -17.70 -6.72
CA ILE A 81 -5.79 -18.34 -5.46
C ILE A 81 -5.05 -19.66 -5.74
N ASP A 82 -5.51 -20.46 -6.71
CA ASP A 82 -4.89 -21.74 -7.08
C ASP A 82 -3.53 -21.59 -7.79
N LYS A 83 -3.23 -20.38 -8.29
CA LYS A 83 -1.96 -20.01 -8.94
C LYS A 83 -1.02 -19.23 -8.02
N GLN A 84 -1.36 -19.00 -6.76
CA GLN A 84 -0.52 -18.23 -5.83
C GLN A 84 0.92 -18.78 -5.73
N LYS A 85 1.09 -20.10 -5.83
CA LYS A 85 2.41 -20.76 -5.81
C LYS A 85 3.36 -20.30 -6.93
N ASP A 86 2.81 -19.79 -8.03
CA ASP A 86 3.54 -19.31 -9.20
C ASP A 86 3.58 -17.77 -9.25
N SER A 87 3.03 -17.10 -8.22
CA SER A 87 2.95 -15.64 -8.13
C SER A 87 4.23 -15.02 -7.53
N LEU A 88 4.45 -13.74 -7.79
CA LEU A 88 5.49 -12.89 -7.19
C LEU A 88 5.22 -12.60 -5.71
N GLY A 89 3.95 -12.72 -5.30
CA GLY A 89 3.50 -12.45 -3.95
C GLY A 89 3.07 -13.69 -3.17
N GLY A 90 2.87 -13.49 -1.87
CA GLY A 90 2.42 -14.53 -0.95
C GLY A 90 1.54 -13.94 0.16
N GLY A 91 0.56 -14.71 0.62
CA GLY A 91 -0.46 -14.19 1.54
C GLY A 91 -1.29 -13.07 0.91
N GLY A 92 -1.89 -12.20 1.72
CA GLY A 92 -2.65 -11.05 1.26
C GLY A 92 -4.17 -11.18 1.45
N TYR A 93 -4.94 -10.55 0.57
CA TYR A 93 -6.38 -10.37 0.73
C TYR A 93 -7.16 -11.11 -0.35
N GLY A 94 -8.12 -11.95 0.05
CA GLY A 94 -9.11 -12.48 -0.90
C GLY A 94 -9.97 -11.36 -1.48
N ASP A 95 -10.25 -11.42 -2.78
CA ASP A 95 -11.13 -10.46 -3.45
C ASP A 95 -12.60 -10.82 -3.15
N LYS A 96 -13.31 -9.91 -2.48
CA LYS A 96 -14.72 -10.14 -2.11
C LYS A 96 -15.66 -10.16 -3.31
N GLU A 97 -15.31 -9.47 -4.39
CA GLU A 97 -16.12 -9.40 -5.60
C GLU A 97 -15.79 -10.54 -6.56
N ASN A 98 -14.56 -11.07 -6.50
CA ASN A 98 -14.10 -12.21 -7.30
C ASN A 98 -13.45 -13.26 -6.39
N PRO A 99 -14.23 -14.15 -5.74
CA PRO A 99 -13.74 -15.03 -4.68
C PRO A 99 -12.63 -16.01 -5.07
N GLU A 100 -12.43 -16.24 -6.37
CA GLU A 100 -11.34 -17.09 -6.90
C GLU A 100 -10.01 -16.35 -6.98
N TYR A 101 -10.01 -15.04 -6.81
CA TYR A 101 -8.85 -14.16 -6.91
C TYR A 101 -8.45 -13.60 -5.56
N MET A 102 -7.21 -13.15 -5.49
CA MET A 102 -6.65 -12.46 -4.35
C MET A 102 -5.66 -11.37 -4.76
N TRP A 103 -5.44 -10.44 -3.86
CA TRP A 103 -4.38 -9.44 -3.89
C TRP A 103 -3.22 -9.99 -3.06
N ALA A 104 -2.24 -10.60 -3.73
CA ALA A 104 -1.08 -11.22 -3.09
C ALA A 104 0.04 -10.20 -2.87
N GLU A 105 0.48 -10.03 -1.62
CA GLU A 105 1.53 -9.07 -1.27
C GLU A 105 2.88 -9.50 -1.85
N THR A 106 3.56 -8.61 -2.56
CA THR A 106 4.90 -8.88 -3.13
C THR A 106 5.99 -8.24 -2.26
N MET A 107 7.25 -8.60 -2.52
CA MET A 107 8.41 -7.92 -1.92
C MET A 107 8.88 -6.68 -2.70
N ILE A 108 8.15 -6.29 -3.75
CA ILE A 108 8.51 -5.15 -4.61
C ILE A 108 7.99 -3.89 -3.94
N TYR A 109 8.90 -2.97 -3.64
CA TYR A 109 8.59 -1.78 -2.85
C TYR A 109 9.38 -0.58 -3.34
N ASP A 110 8.66 0.45 -3.77
CA ASP A 110 9.21 1.71 -4.23
C ASP A 110 9.11 2.77 -3.13
N LYS A 111 10.23 3.45 -2.88
CA LYS A 111 10.35 4.50 -1.86
C LYS A 111 10.79 5.83 -2.48
N ALA A 112 10.63 6.91 -1.71
CA ALA A 112 11.12 8.24 -2.05
C ALA A 112 10.56 8.79 -3.38
N LEU A 113 9.26 8.54 -3.62
CA LEU A 113 8.55 8.99 -4.80
C LEU A 113 7.99 10.42 -4.65
N GLY A 114 8.03 11.01 -3.45
CA GLY A 114 7.34 12.27 -3.13
C GLY A 114 7.81 13.54 -3.87
N GLN A 115 8.88 13.45 -4.67
CA GLN A 115 9.32 14.55 -5.55
C GLN A 115 8.88 14.39 -7.01
N LYS A 116 8.18 13.29 -7.34
CA LYS A 116 7.69 13.03 -8.69
C LYS A 116 6.38 13.76 -8.95
N THR A 117 6.25 14.28 -10.17
CA THR A 117 5.01 14.81 -10.71
C THR A 117 3.98 13.71 -10.96
N LEU A 118 2.71 14.10 -11.17
CA LEU A 118 1.63 13.19 -11.56
C LEU A 118 2.01 12.33 -12.78
N VAL A 119 2.60 12.94 -13.80
CA VAL A 119 3.01 12.25 -15.03
C VAL A 119 4.09 11.21 -14.71
N GLU A 120 5.11 11.59 -13.94
CA GLU A 120 6.20 10.69 -13.56
C GLU A 120 5.73 9.53 -12.68
N ILE A 121 4.76 9.74 -11.79
CA ILE A 121 4.14 8.67 -10.99
C ILE A 121 3.36 7.71 -11.88
N LYS A 122 2.52 8.22 -12.79
CA LYS A 122 1.74 7.38 -13.72
C LYS A 122 2.64 6.57 -14.64
N ASP A 123 3.69 7.20 -15.16
CA ASP A 123 4.68 6.53 -16.01
C ASP A 123 5.48 5.48 -15.24
N HIS A 124 5.89 5.78 -14.01
CA HIS A 124 6.55 4.83 -13.12
C HIS A 124 5.67 3.59 -12.88
N ILE A 125 4.43 3.79 -12.44
CA ILE A 125 3.49 2.69 -12.18
C ILE A 125 3.28 1.85 -13.45
N THR A 126 3.04 2.50 -14.58
CA THR A 126 2.83 1.80 -15.87
C THR A 126 4.06 1.02 -16.32
N SER A 127 5.25 1.60 -16.16
CA SER A 127 6.51 0.96 -16.50
C SER A 127 6.79 -0.25 -15.61
N THR A 128 6.53 -0.13 -14.31
CA THR A 128 6.68 -1.23 -13.36
C THR A 128 5.73 -2.36 -13.71
N ILE A 129 4.43 -2.10 -13.92
CA ILE A 129 3.45 -3.12 -14.34
C ILE A 129 3.94 -3.87 -15.59
N LYS A 130 4.43 -3.15 -16.60
CA LYS A 130 4.95 -3.76 -17.84
C LYS A 130 6.18 -4.63 -17.60
N SER A 131 7.06 -4.24 -16.68
CA SER A 131 8.32 -4.94 -16.40
C SER A 131 8.12 -6.31 -15.74
N TYR A 132 6.96 -6.53 -15.12
CA TYR A 132 6.63 -7.77 -14.43
C TYR A 132 5.62 -8.64 -15.19
N ALA A 133 5.34 -8.35 -16.46
CA ALA A 133 4.53 -9.25 -17.28
C ALA A 133 5.12 -10.70 -17.27
N PRO A 134 4.29 -11.75 -17.10
CA PRO A 134 2.83 -11.77 -17.22
C PRO A 134 2.06 -11.47 -15.91
N HIS A 135 2.72 -11.13 -14.82
CA HIS A 135 2.09 -10.88 -13.52
C HIS A 135 1.27 -9.58 -13.53
N ILE A 136 0.09 -9.62 -12.93
CA ILE A 136 -0.82 -8.46 -12.87
C ILE A 136 -0.49 -7.68 -11.60
N LEU A 137 0.50 -6.79 -11.69
CA LEU A 137 0.86 -5.94 -10.56
C LEU A 137 -0.14 -4.79 -10.35
N VAL A 138 -0.38 -4.47 -9.07
CA VAL A 138 -1.32 -3.45 -8.61
C VAL A 138 -0.65 -2.66 -7.47
N PRO A 139 -0.65 -1.32 -7.54
CA PRO A 139 -0.03 -0.50 -6.50
C PRO A 139 -0.90 -0.45 -5.24
N CYS A 140 -0.24 -0.55 -4.09
CA CYS A 140 -0.78 -0.18 -2.79
C CYS A 140 -0.07 1.08 -2.31
N PHE A 141 -0.82 2.14 -2.03
CA PHE A 141 -0.26 3.45 -1.70
C PHE A 141 -0.04 3.59 -0.19
N PHE A 142 1.14 4.11 0.20
CA PHE A 142 1.47 4.43 1.59
C PHE A 142 1.95 5.88 1.73
N ASP A 143 1.83 6.40 2.96
CA ASP A 143 2.34 7.71 3.35
C ASP A 143 1.93 8.84 2.38
N ILE A 144 0.64 8.83 2.00
CA ILE A 144 0.03 9.90 1.23
C ILE A 144 -0.10 11.13 2.12
N ASN A 145 0.56 12.22 1.75
CA ASN A 145 0.45 13.49 2.45
C ASN A 145 -0.19 14.53 1.53
N ASN A 146 -0.98 15.41 2.15
CA ASN A 146 -1.61 16.59 1.57
C ASN A 146 -1.05 17.82 2.27
#